data_AF-A0A7V7WIL2-F1
#
_entry.id   AF-A0A7V7WIL2-F1
#
_cell.length_a   1.000
_cell.length_b   1.000
_cell.length_c   1.000
_cell.angle_alpha   90.00
_cell.angle_beta   90.00
_cell.angle_gamma   90.00
#
_symmetry.space_group_name_H-M   'P 1'
#
loop_
_entity.id
_entity.type
_entity.pdbx_description
1 polymer ?
#
loop_
_entity_poly.entity_id
_entity_poly.type
_entity_poly.pdbx_seq_one_letter_code
_entity_poly.pdbx_strand_id
1 'polypeptide(L)' 'MNFEEALKTEKIRNLATREGLTVPPELTLGEVVRRMQELRTGCAVVVAGKKVVGIFTERDALIRG' A
#
# COMPACT_ATOMS: atom_id res chain seq x y z
N MET A 1 6.59 -8.29 -28.80
CA MET A 1 7.20 -7.43 -27.77
C MET A 1 7.63 -8.34 -26.63
N ASN A 2 8.88 -8.27 -26.18
CA ASN A 2 9.31 -9.02 -25.00
C ASN A 2 8.84 -8.30 -23.73
N PHE A 3 8.80 -9.01 -22.60
CA PHE A 3 8.29 -8.48 -21.34
C PHE A 3 9.08 -7.27 -20.82
N GLU A 4 10.41 -7.27 -21.00
CA GLU A 4 11.29 -6.20 -20.52
C GLU A 4 11.01 -4.87 -21.22
N GLU A 5 10.77 -4.90 -22.52
CA GLU A 5 10.50 -3.73 -23.35
C GLU A 5 9.10 -3.16 -23.06
N ALA A 6 8.14 -4.02 -22.74
CA ALA A 6 6.83 -3.62 -22.24
C ALA A 6 6.94 -2.89 -20.89
N LEU A 7 7.71 -3.40 -19.93
CA LEU A 7 7.91 -2.74 -18.63
C LEU A 7 8.55 -1.35 -18.75
N LYS A 8 9.44 -1.15 -19.72
CA LYS A 8 10.14 0.12 -19.94
C LYS A 8 9.26 1.20 -20.56
N THR A 9 8.21 0.83 -21.26
CA THR A 9 7.41 1.74 -22.08
C THR A 9 5.97 1.90 -21.59
N GLU A 10 5.43 0.90 -20.89
CA GLU A 10 4.09 0.95 -20.34
C GLU A 10 3.98 1.98 -19.20
N LYS A 11 2.95 2.81 -19.25
CA LYS A 11 2.73 3.83 -18.22
C LYS A 11 1.96 3.20 -17.07
N ILE A 12 2.40 3.42 -15.84
CA ILE A 12 1.71 2.95 -14.62
C ILE A 12 0.21 3.34 -14.62
N ARG A 13 -0.13 4.54 -15.12
CA ARG A 13 -1.53 5.03 -15.19
C ARG A 13 -2.44 4.18 -16.08
N ASN A 14 -1.88 3.39 -16.99
CA ASN A 14 -2.62 2.52 -17.90
C ASN A 14 -2.85 1.13 -17.27
N LEU A 15 -2.20 0.82 -16.16
CA LEU A 15 -2.37 -0.45 -15.47
C LEU A 15 -3.71 -0.45 -14.73
N ALA A 16 -4.47 -1.53 -14.91
CA ALA A 16 -5.63 -1.79 -14.08
C ALA A 16 -5.15 -2.07 -12.64
N THR A 17 -5.32 -1.09 -11.76
CA THR A 17 -4.93 -1.18 -10.34
C THR A 17 -6.17 -1.02 -9.47
N ARG A 18 -6.18 -1.72 -8.34
CA ARG A 18 -7.18 -1.49 -7.29
C ARG A 18 -6.71 -0.33 -6.42
N GLU A 19 -7.64 0.44 -5.87
CA GLU A 19 -7.30 1.41 -4.85
C GLU A 19 -6.68 0.71 -3.64
N GLY A 20 -5.52 1.20 -3.20
CA GLY A 20 -4.83 0.68 -2.04
C GLY A 20 -5.45 1.15 -0.73
N LEU A 21 -5.25 0.39 0.35
CA LEU A 21 -5.63 0.82 1.69
C LEU A 21 -4.84 2.07 2.08
N THR A 22 -5.54 3.14 2.42
CA THR A 22 -4.98 4.36 3.02
C THR A 22 -5.48 4.48 4.47
N VAL A 23 -4.58 4.91 5.37
CA VAL A 23 -4.89 5.08 6.79
C VAL A 23 -4.29 6.39 7.32
N PRO A 24 -4.93 7.05 8.30
CA PRO A 24 -4.33 8.19 8.98
C PRO A 24 -3.22 7.73 9.94
N PRO A 25 -2.20 8.57 10.22
CA PRO A 25 -1.09 8.19 11.10
C PRO A 25 -1.50 7.98 12.56
N GLU A 26 -2.67 8.49 12.97
CA GLU A 26 -3.23 8.31 14.32
C GLU A 26 -3.95 6.97 14.50
N LEU A 27 -4.16 6.19 13.43
CA LEU A 27 -4.81 4.88 13.51
C LEU A 27 -3.93 3.89 14.26
N THR A 28 -4.50 3.10 15.16
CA THR A 28 -3.71 2.14 15.93
C THR A 28 -3.19 1.00 15.04
N LEU A 29 -2.05 0.42 15.39
CA LEU A 29 -1.47 -0.70 14.62
C LEU A 29 -2.43 -1.89 14.49
N GLY A 30 -3.17 -2.21 15.56
CA GLY A 30 -4.17 -3.29 15.54
C GLY A 30 -5.28 -3.05 14.52
N GLU A 31 -5.77 -1.81 14.41
CA GLU A 31 -6.78 -1.44 13.42
C GLU A 31 -6.22 -1.45 11.99
N VAL A 32 -4.97 -0.99 11.80
CA VAL A 32 -4.29 -1.06 10.50
C VAL A 32 -4.18 -2.52 10.04
N VAL A 33 -3.70 -3.41 10.91
CA VAL A 33 -3.57 -4.84 10.62
C VAL A 33 -4.93 -5.48 10.35
N ARG A 34 -5.97 -5.15 11.14
CA ARG A 34 -7.33 -5.65 10.91
C ARG A 34 -7.84 -5.26 9.52
N ARG A 35 -7.69 -3.98 9.13
CA ARG A 35 -8.09 -3.51 7.80
C ARG A 35 -7.28 -4.14 6.67
N MET A 36 -5.98 -4.37 6.88
CA MET A 36 -5.14 -5.11 5.93
C MET A 36 -5.66 -6.53 5.70
N GLN A 37 -6.07 -7.23 6.77
CA GLN A 37 -6.67 -8.56 6.69
C GLN A 37 -8.04 -8.54 5.98
N GLU A 38 -8.92 -7.61 6.34
CA GLU A 38 -10.26 -7.44 5.74
C GLU A 38 -10.17 -7.20 4.21
N LEU A 39 -9.21 -6.38 3.79
CA LEU A 39 -9.00 -6.03 2.37
C LEU A 39 -8.04 -6.98 1.63
N ARG A 40 -7.47 -7.96 2.33
CA ARG A 40 -6.45 -8.88 1.79
C ARG A 40 -5.29 -8.15 1.09
N THR A 41 -4.75 -7.12 1.75
CA THR A 41 -3.62 -6.32 1.26
C THR A 41 -2.42 -6.42 2.19
N GLY A 42 -1.21 -6.51 1.63
CA GLY A 42 0.04 -6.62 2.39
C GLY A 42 0.64 -5.29 2.86
N CYS A 43 0.02 -4.16 2.51
CA CYS A 43 0.44 -2.86 2.98
C CYS A 43 -0.70 -1.84 3.08
N ALA A 44 -0.46 -0.80 3.88
CA ALA A 44 -1.29 0.40 4.01
C ALA A 44 -0.42 1.65 3.77
N VAL A 45 -0.92 2.57 2.96
CA VAL A 45 -0.29 3.88 2.76
C VAL A 45 -0.75 4.82 3.88
N VAL A 46 0.20 5.41 4.60
CA VAL A 46 -0.10 6.33 5.70
C VAL A 46 -0.21 7.75 5.14
N VAL A 47 -1.34 8.41 5.38
CA VAL A 47 -1.68 9.72 4.80
C VAL A 47 -2.06 10.70 5.91
N ALA A 48 -1.32 11.82 6.02
CA ALA A 48 -1.66 12.94 6.89
C ALA A 48 -2.29 14.06 6.04
N GLY A 49 -3.59 14.27 6.17
CA GLY A 49 -4.35 15.21 5.34
C GLY A 49 -4.28 14.83 3.86
N LYS A 50 -3.59 15.62 3.03
CA LYS A 50 -3.38 15.35 1.59
C LYS A 50 -1.98 14.82 1.26
N LYS A 51 -1.16 14.52 2.27
CA LYS A 51 0.24 14.14 2.09
C LYS A 51 0.47 12.68 2.48
N VAL A 52 1.08 11.92 1.58
CA VAL A 52 1.63 10.60 1.92
C VAL A 52 2.83 10.79 2.84
N VAL A 53 2.79 10.19 4.02
CA VAL A 53 3.83 10.31 5.04
C VAL A 53 4.57 9.00 5.30
N GLY A 54 4.07 7.87 4.80
CA GLY A 54 4.76 6.59 4.93
C GLY A 54 3.98 5.42 4.33
N ILE A 55 4.55 4.23 4.49
CA ILE A 55 3.93 2.96 4.14
C ILE A 55 4.18 2.01 5.32
N PHE A 56 3.12 1.31 5.75
CA PHE A 56 3.21 0.23 6.71
C PHE A 56 2.98 -1.10 5.99
N THR A 57 3.82 -2.09 6.25
CA THR A 57 3.79 -3.40 5.56
C THR A 57 3.63 -4.56 6.54
N GLU A 58 3.30 -5.75 6.03
CA GLU A 58 3.32 -6.99 6.81
C GLU A 58 4.66 -7.23 7.53
N ARG A 59 5.79 -6.85 6.90
CA ARG A 59 7.11 -6.96 7.51
C ARG A 59 7.24 -6.07 8.74
N ASP A 60 6.66 -4.87 8.72
CA ASP A 60 6.67 -3.97 9.87
C ASP A 60 5.83 -4.56 11.00
N ALA A 61 4.67 -5.13 10.69
CA ALA A 61 3.82 -5.82 11.68
C ALA A 61 4.53 -7.00 12.36
N LEU A 62 5.40 -7.72 11.64
CA LEU A 62 6.10 -8.90 12.18
C LEU A 62 7.38 -8.56 12.96
N ILE A 63 8.06 -7.46 12.63
CA ILE A 63 9.40 -7.16 13.17
C ILE A 63 9.38 -5.97 14.13
N ARG A 64 8.37 -5.10 14.04
CA ARG A 64 8.29 -3.81 14.74
C ARG A 64 6.95 -3.55 15.44
N GLY A 65 5.98 -4.46 15.30
CA GLY A 65 4.64 -4.37 15.88
C GLY A 65 4.55 -4.91 17.30
#